data_AF-A0A8S1ART8-F1
#
_entry.id   AF-A0A8S1ART8-F1
#
_cell.length_a   1.000
_cell.length_b   1.000
_cell.length_c   1.000
_cell.angle_alpha   90.00
_cell.angle_beta   90.00
_cell.angle_gamma   90.00
#
_symmetry.space_group_name_H-M   'P 1'
#
loop_
_entity.id
_entity.type
_entity.pdbx_description
1 polymer ?
#
loop_
_entity_poly.entity_id
_entity_poly.type
_entity_poly.pdbx_seq_one_letter_code
_entity_poly.pdbx_strand_id
1 'polypeptide(L)'
;MLRARSKRQNKNVTPYNVTELSYQDMIDVKALASKIIKNKIIAENGEKVCWLKIKCLRFEKELPGFIKYRYDYDGQYNLLNTLCKPGRSTRRTPNSEIPTINTEDLPRAYRQCLPITNQKKKDLLQLCKKNIIPKELHGWYESLPCLNEDQGTPHSTDSSEVDE
;
A
#
# COMPACT_ATOMS: atom_id res chain seq x y z
N MET A 1 -7.18 34.60 5.62
CA MET A 1 -6.14 33.57 5.75
C MET A 1 -5.13 33.75 4.64
N LEU A 2 -3.85 34.04 4.95
CA LEU A 2 -2.78 34.18 3.97
C LEU A 2 -1.56 33.41 4.48
N ARG A 3 -1.29 32.24 3.90
CA ARG A 3 -0.09 31.44 4.20
C ARG A 3 1.13 32.07 3.51
N ALA A 4 2.26 32.14 4.21
CA ALA A 4 3.53 32.60 3.64
C ALA A 4 4.03 31.59 2.60
N ARG A 5 3.64 31.79 1.34
CA ARG A 5 4.17 31.07 0.19
C ARG A 5 5.24 31.93 -0.48
N SER A 6 6.31 31.28 -0.96
CA SER A 6 7.30 31.89 -1.85
C SER A 6 6.60 32.64 -2.98
N LYS A 7 6.84 33.95 -3.10
CA LYS A 7 6.27 34.82 -4.14
C LYS A 7 6.96 34.64 -5.50
N ARG A 8 7.26 33.40 -5.90
CA ARG A 8 7.62 33.12 -7.30
C ARG A 8 6.34 32.88 -8.08
N GLN A 9 5.69 33.98 -8.48
CA GLN A 9 4.55 33.94 -9.38
C GLN A 9 5.03 33.57 -10.79
N ASN A 10 5.09 32.27 -11.10
CA ASN A 10 4.98 31.84 -12.50
C ASN A 10 3.51 32.01 -12.90
N LYS A 11 3.21 33.06 -13.66
CA LYS A 11 1.85 33.53 -14.00
C LYS A 11 0.95 32.52 -14.72
N ASN A 12 1.44 31.33 -15.09
CA ASN A 12 0.73 30.39 -15.96
C ASN A 12 0.55 28.97 -15.37
N VAL A 13 0.70 28.77 -14.06
CA VAL A 13 0.56 27.43 -13.45
C VAL A 13 -0.73 27.35 -12.65
N THR A 14 -1.63 26.46 -13.05
CA THR A 14 -2.80 26.09 -12.25
C THR A 14 -2.33 25.59 -10.89
N PRO A 15 -2.88 26.08 -9.77
CA PRO A 15 -2.45 25.63 -8.45
C PRO A 15 -2.70 24.13 -8.31
N TYR A 16 -1.78 23.42 -7.65
CA TYR A 16 -1.98 22.01 -7.32
C TYR A 16 -3.23 21.81 -6.48
N ASN A 17 -4.03 20.81 -6.83
CA ASN A 17 -5.09 20.31 -5.96
C ASN A 17 -4.45 19.42 -4.89
N VAL A 18 -4.50 19.85 -3.63
CA VAL A 18 -3.88 19.14 -2.50
C VAL A 18 -5.00 18.56 -1.64
N THR A 19 -4.99 17.23 -1.50
CA THR A 19 -5.87 16.48 -0.61
C THR A 19 -5.07 15.99 0.59
N GLU A 20 -5.43 16.44 1.78
CA GLU A 20 -4.85 15.94 3.03
C GLU A 20 -5.42 14.56 3.34
N LEU A 21 -4.55 13.59 3.57
CA LEU A 21 -4.93 12.21 3.91
C LEU A 21 -4.74 11.95 5.40
N SER A 22 -5.66 11.19 5.97
CA SER A 22 -5.61 10.72 7.35
C SER A 22 -5.29 9.23 7.42
N TYR A 23 -5.04 8.71 8.62
CA TYR A 23 -4.82 7.28 8.85
C TYR A 23 -6.03 6.42 8.43
N GLN A 24 -7.23 7.02 8.39
CA GLN A 24 -8.47 6.36 7.99
C GLN A 24 -8.55 6.11 6.48
N ASP A 25 -7.82 6.89 5.68
CA ASP A 25 -7.79 6.79 4.21
C ASP A 25 -6.77 5.75 3.71
N MET A 26 -5.93 5.26 4.62
CA MET A 26 -4.88 4.29 4.31
C MET A 26 -5.46 2.88 4.24
N ILE A 27 -5.26 2.21 3.12
CA ILE A 27 -5.83 0.88 2.82
C ILE A 27 -4.73 -0.20 2.94
N ASP A 28 -5.07 -1.33 3.55
CA ASP A 28 -4.24 -2.52 3.59
C ASP A 28 -4.39 -3.34 2.30
N VAL A 29 -3.60 -2.99 1.29
CA VAL A 29 -3.59 -3.70 0.00
C VAL A 29 -3.10 -5.14 0.16
N LYS A 30 -2.29 -5.46 1.17
CA LYS A 30 -1.78 -6.82 1.40
C LYS A 30 -2.88 -7.75 1.92
N ALA A 31 -3.65 -7.28 2.91
CA ALA A 31 -4.83 -7.99 3.39
C ALA A 31 -5.88 -8.12 2.27
N LEU A 32 -6.11 -7.05 1.52
CA LEU A 32 -7.01 -7.06 0.37
C LEU A 32 -6.58 -8.10 -0.68
N ALA A 33 -5.32 -8.08 -1.10
CA ALA A 33 -4.80 -9.02 -2.09
C ALA A 33 -4.92 -10.48 -1.62
N SER A 34 -4.80 -10.74 -0.32
CA SER A 34 -4.97 -12.09 0.25
C SER A 34 -6.43 -12.55 0.25
N LYS A 35 -7.40 -11.63 0.34
CA LYS A 35 -8.83 -11.94 0.19
C LYS A 35 -9.22 -12.21 -1.26
N ILE A 36 -8.65 -11.46 -2.21
CA ILE A 36 -8.97 -11.54 -3.65
C ILE A 36 -8.27 -12.72 -4.31
N ILE A 37 -6.94 -12.81 -4.14
CA ILE A 37 -6.07 -13.72 -4.89
C ILE A 37 -5.83 -14.96 -4.03
N LYS A 38 -6.52 -16.04 -4.36
CA LYS A 38 -6.45 -17.32 -3.64
C LYS A 38 -5.32 -18.23 -4.14
N ASN A 39 -4.95 -18.12 -5.42
CA ASN A 39 -3.85 -18.89 -6.01
C ASN A 39 -2.80 -17.97 -6.63
N LYS A 40 -1.55 -18.23 -6.23
CA LYS A 40 -0.34 -17.57 -6.73
C LYS A 40 0.75 -18.57 -7.12
N ILE A 41 0.46 -19.87 -7.09
CA ILE A 41 1.50 -20.90 -7.06
C ILE A 41 1.46 -21.77 -8.29
N ILE A 42 0.26 -22.23 -8.70
CA ILE A 42 0.12 -23.23 -9.75
C ILE A 42 -0.67 -22.63 -10.91
N ALA A 43 -0.08 -22.64 -12.10
CA ALA A 43 -0.75 -22.20 -13.33
C ALA A 43 -1.73 -23.28 -13.84
N GLU A 44 -2.53 -22.93 -14.82
CA GLU A 44 -3.55 -23.83 -15.38
C GLU A 44 -2.94 -25.07 -16.05
N ASN A 45 -1.72 -24.95 -16.57
CA ASN A 45 -0.94 -26.07 -17.11
C ASN A 45 -0.38 -27.02 -16.03
N GLY A 46 -0.62 -26.75 -14.74
CA GLY A 46 -0.11 -27.53 -13.61
C GLY A 46 1.32 -27.20 -13.19
N GLU A 47 1.99 -26.28 -13.89
CA GLU A 47 3.34 -25.85 -13.55
C GLU A 47 3.36 -24.83 -12.42
N LYS A 48 4.45 -24.83 -11.65
CA LYS A 48 4.67 -23.81 -10.62
C LYS A 48 5.10 -22.48 -11.25
N VAL A 49 4.48 -21.40 -10.82
CA VAL A 49 4.77 -20.05 -11.27
C VAL A 49 6.03 -19.54 -10.57
N CYS A 50 7.09 -19.29 -11.35
CA CYS A 50 8.31 -18.65 -10.86
C CYS A 50 8.21 -17.14 -11.01
N TRP A 51 7.64 -16.44 -10.01
CA TRP A 51 7.40 -15.00 -10.07
C TRP A 51 8.63 -14.16 -10.45
N LEU A 52 9.81 -14.52 -9.93
CA LEU A 52 11.06 -13.81 -10.21
C LEU A 52 11.53 -13.93 -11.67
N LYS A 53 11.04 -14.92 -12.42
CA LYS A 53 11.41 -15.13 -13.83
C LYS A 53 10.43 -14.44 -14.79
N ILE A 54 9.30 -13.94 -14.31
CA ILE A 54 8.27 -13.35 -15.16
C ILE A 54 8.79 -12.03 -15.73
N LYS A 55 8.77 -11.90 -17.06
CA LYS A 55 9.14 -10.66 -17.76
C LYS A 55 7.93 -9.85 -18.19
N CYS A 56 6.80 -10.50 -18.45
CA CYS A 56 5.58 -9.82 -18.84
C CYS A 56 4.36 -10.34 -18.07
N LEU A 57 3.58 -9.41 -17.54
CA LEU A 57 2.24 -9.65 -16.98
C LEU A 57 1.21 -8.90 -17.82
N ARG A 58 0.09 -9.56 -18.11
CA ARG A 58 -1.02 -8.99 -18.87
C ARG A 58 -2.33 -9.28 -18.14
N PHE A 59 -3.12 -8.23 -17.98
CA PHE A 59 -4.43 -8.26 -17.32
C PHE A 59 -5.46 -7.78 -18.33
N GLU A 60 -6.49 -8.60 -18.58
CA GLU A 60 -7.52 -8.30 -19.57
C GLU A 60 -8.88 -8.20 -18.87
N LYS A 61 -9.67 -7.19 -19.26
CA LYS A 61 -11.03 -7.01 -18.73
C LYS A 61 -11.96 -8.16 -19.13
N GLU A 62 -11.69 -8.78 -20.28
CA GLU A 62 -12.46 -9.90 -20.84
C GLU A 62 -12.24 -11.21 -20.05
N LEU A 63 -11.10 -11.35 -19.38
CA LEU A 63 -10.72 -12.54 -18.60
C LEU A 63 -10.42 -12.17 -17.14
N PRO A 64 -11.43 -11.73 -16.38
CA PRO A 64 -11.26 -11.39 -14.98
C PRO A 64 -10.87 -12.62 -14.16
N GLY A 65 -10.00 -12.43 -13.17
CA GLY A 65 -9.50 -13.50 -12.31
C GLY A 65 -8.38 -14.34 -12.93
N PHE A 66 -8.00 -14.10 -14.18
CA PHE A 66 -6.83 -14.71 -14.81
C PHE A 66 -5.69 -13.71 -14.95
N ILE A 67 -4.48 -14.17 -14.67
CA ILE A 67 -3.24 -13.45 -14.94
C ILE A 67 -2.56 -14.16 -16.10
N LYS A 68 -2.35 -13.43 -17.21
CA LYS A 68 -1.53 -13.89 -18.32
C LYS A 68 -0.08 -13.53 -18.02
N TYR A 69 0.82 -14.50 -18.03
CA TYR A 69 2.23 -14.26 -17.75
C TYR A 69 3.14 -15.02 -18.73
N ARG A 70 4.35 -14.51 -18.95
CA ARG A 70 5.39 -15.22 -19.72
C ARG A 70 6.79 -14.88 -19.20
N TYR A 71 7.71 -15.82 -19.41
CA TYR A 71 9.11 -15.70 -19.01
C TYR A 71 9.98 -15.06 -20.10
N ASP A 72 9.49 -15.00 -21.33
CA ASP A 72 10.20 -14.42 -22.49
C ASP A 72 9.44 -13.23 -23.08
N TYR A 73 10.11 -12.45 -23.94
CA TYR A 73 9.53 -11.26 -24.56
C TYR A 73 8.68 -11.55 -25.81
N ASP A 74 8.88 -12.68 -26.47
CA ASP A 74 8.19 -13.03 -27.72
C ASP A 74 7.35 -14.31 -27.63
N GLY A 75 7.38 -14.98 -26.48
CA GLY A 75 6.66 -16.23 -26.26
C GLY A 75 5.15 -16.07 -26.04
N GLN A 76 4.45 -17.22 -26.07
CA GLN A 76 3.04 -17.33 -25.70
C GLN A 76 2.83 -17.07 -24.19
N TYR A 77 1.63 -16.62 -23.84
CA TYR A 77 1.26 -16.38 -22.45
C TYR A 77 0.74 -17.66 -21.79
N ASN A 78 1.27 -17.96 -20.62
CA ASN A 78 0.71 -18.91 -19.68
C ASN A 78 -0.43 -18.26 -18.88
N LEU A 79 -1.39 -19.07 -18.44
CA LEU A 79 -2.54 -18.63 -17.66
C LEU A 79 -2.45 -19.06 -16.21
N LEU A 80 -2.65 -18.11 -15.31
CA LEU A 80 -2.78 -18.34 -13.88
C LEU A 80 -4.19 -17.94 -13.44
N ASN A 81 -5.00 -18.91 -13.04
CA ASN A 81 -6.28 -18.67 -12.40
C ASN A 81 -6.06 -18.29 -10.92
N THR A 82 -6.42 -17.06 -10.56
CA THR A 82 -6.22 -16.51 -9.21
C THR A 82 -7.36 -16.81 -8.24
N LEU A 83 -8.52 -17.26 -8.73
CA LEU A 83 -9.75 -17.37 -7.95
C LEU A 83 -9.89 -18.71 -7.19
N CYS A 84 -9.14 -19.72 -7.62
CA CYS A 84 -9.18 -21.07 -7.04
C CYS A 84 -8.05 -21.28 -6.03
N LYS A 85 -8.10 -22.33 -5.20
CA LYS A 85 -6.97 -22.74 -4.34
C LYS A 85 -6.08 -23.74 -5.10
N PRO A 86 -4.75 -23.69 -4.95
CA PRO A 86 -3.85 -24.65 -5.58
C PRO A 86 -4.11 -26.07 -5.06
N GLY A 87 -4.15 -27.07 -5.95
CA GLY A 87 -4.21 -28.50 -5.60
C GLY A 87 -5.60 -29.09 -5.34
N ARG A 88 -6.69 -28.31 -5.33
CA ARG A 88 -8.05 -28.87 -5.41
C ARG A 88 -8.45 -28.99 -6.88
N SER A 89 -8.39 -30.22 -7.40
CA SER A 89 -8.94 -30.56 -8.71
C SER A 89 -10.37 -30.06 -8.80
N THR A 90 -10.61 -29.20 -9.78
CA THR A 90 -11.88 -28.62 -10.18
C THR A 90 -12.80 -29.72 -10.72
N ARG A 91 -13.35 -30.56 -9.85
CA ARG A 91 -14.46 -31.42 -10.27
C ARG A 91 -15.83 -30.80 -10.01
N ARG A 92 -16.04 -30.00 -8.97
CA ARG A 92 -17.39 -29.45 -8.67
C ARG A 92 -17.36 -28.20 -7.77
N THR A 93 -16.95 -27.04 -8.28
CA THR A 93 -17.42 -25.77 -7.70
C THR A 93 -17.92 -24.88 -8.83
N PRO A 94 -19.25 -24.79 -9.03
CA PRO A 94 -19.82 -24.03 -10.14
C PRO A 94 -19.65 -22.51 -9.99
N ASN A 95 -19.27 -22.01 -8.80
CA ASN A 95 -19.22 -20.58 -8.52
C ASN A 95 -17.83 -20.17 -8.03
N SER A 96 -16.90 -19.97 -8.97
CA SER A 96 -15.73 -19.11 -8.73
C SER A 96 -16.15 -17.67 -9.01
N GLU A 97 -17.14 -17.16 -8.29
CA GLU A 97 -17.62 -15.80 -8.48
C GLU A 97 -16.47 -14.83 -8.24
N ILE A 98 -16.33 -13.88 -9.17
CA ILE A 98 -15.35 -12.80 -9.06
C ILE A 98 -15.67 -12.05 -7.76
N PRO A 99 -14.70 -11.88 -6.84
CA PRO A 99 -14.95 -11.16 -5.60
C PRO A 99 -15.45 -9.75 -5.92
N THR A 100 -16.72 -9.46 -5.62
CA THR A 100 -17.24 -8.10 -5.69
C THR A 100 -16.80 -7.39 -4.42
N ILE A 101 -15.92 -6.41 -4.57
CA ILE A 101 -15.38 -5.64 -3.45
C ILE A 101 -16.06 -4.28 -3.48
N ASN A 102 -16.90 -4.03 -2.49
CA ASN A 102 -17.43 -2.70 -2.30
C ASN A 102 -16.35 -1.81 -1.69
N THR A 103 -16.38 -0.52 -2.01
CA THR A 103 -15.48 0.48 -1.43
C THR A 103 -15.59 0.57 0.10
N GLU A 104 -16.72 0.14 0.66
CA GLU A 104 -16.95 0.11 2.12
C GLU A 104 -16.23 -1.04 2.82
N ASP A 105 -15.86 -2.09 2.09
CA ASP A 105 -15.23 -3.32 2.64
C ASP A 105 -13.69 -3.30 2.58
N LEU A 106 -13.10 -2.17 2.16
CA LEU A 106 -11.66 -2.01 2.04
C LEU A 106 -11.01 -2.09 3.43
N PRO A 107 -10.10 -3.06 3.66
CA PRO A 107 -9.44 -3.19 4.96
C PRO A 107 -8.57 -1.95 5.19
N ARG A 108 -8.74 -1.28 6.32
CA ARG A 108 -7.90 -0.15 6.71
C ARG A 108 -6.52 -0.64 7.16
N ALA A 109 -5.46 0.04 6.71
CA ALA A 109 -4.08 -0.24 7.14
C ALA A 109 -3.87 0.09 8.61
N TYR A 110 -4.54 1.14 9.10
CA TYR A 110 -4.40 1.61 10.48
C TYR A 110 -5.77 1.74 11.15
N ARG A 111 -5.87 1.27 12.40
CA ARG A 111 -7.08 1.42 13.22
C ARG A 111 -7.13 2.77 13.95
N GLN A 112 -5.96 3.32 14.23
CA GLN A 112 -5.77 4.57 14.97
C GLN A 112 -4.52 5.28 14.46
N CYS A 113 -4.36 6.55 14.84
CA CYS A 113 -3.14 7.30 14.57
C CYS A 113 -1.93 6.58 15.19
N LEU A 114 -0.84 6.47 14.42
CA LEU A 114 0.38 5.83 14.90
C LEU A 114 1.01 6.69 16.00
N PRO A 115 1.26 6.13 17.19
CA PRO A 115 1.89 6.87 18.26
C PRO A 115 3.35 7.17 17.95
N ILE A 116 3.84 8.31 18.43
CA ILE A 116 5.23 8.74 18.31
C ILE A 116 5.99 8.49 19.62
N THR A 117 7.31 8.40 19.55
CA THR A 117 8.13 8.27 20.76
C THR A 117 8.10 9.56 21.59
N ASN A 118 8.28 9.43 22.91
CA ASN A 118 8.33 10.58 23.82
C ASN A 118 9.42 11.59 23.43
N GLN A 119 10.57 11.11 22.98
CA GLN A 119 11.67 11.98 22.51
C GLN A 119 11.23 12.80 21.29
N LYS A 120 10.62 12.16 20.28
CA LYS A 120 10.10 12.87 19.10
C LYS A 120 9.04 13.90 19.47
N LYS A 121 8.12 13.57 20.39
CA LYS A 121 7.11 14.54 20.84
C LYS A 121 7.74 15.73 21.55
N LYS A 122 8.71 15.49 22.42
CA LYS A 122 9.43 16.57 23.13
C LYS A 122 10.08 17.52 22.13
N ASP A 123 10.75 16.99 21.12
CA ASP A 123 11.41 17.79 20.09
C ASP A 123 10.39 18.59 19.26
N LEU A 124 9.28 17.98 18.86
CA LEU A 124 8.20 18.68 18.15
C LEU A 124 7.59 19.81 18.97
N LEU A 125 7.37 19.61 20.27
CA LEU A 125 6.89 20.66 21.17
C LEU A 125 7.94 21.78 21.37
N GLN A 126 9.23 21.46 21.37
CA GLN A 126 10.28 22.49 21.38
C GLN A 126 10.26 23.33 20.11
N LEU A 127 10.04 22.73 18.94
CA LEU A 127 9.90 23.47 17.68
C LEU A 127 8.66 24.37 17.68
N CYS A 128 7.57 23.93 18.31
CA CYS A 128 6.37 24.76 18.55
C CYS A 128 6.72 25.97 19.44
N LYS A 129 7.42 25.75 20.56
CA LYS A 129 7.87 26.83 21.48
C LYS A 129 8.79 27.85 20.80
N LYS A 130 9.67 27.38 19.91
CA LYS A 130 10.56 28.25 19.11
C LYS A 130 9.83 29.00 17.99
N ASN A 131 8.52 28.82 17.83
CA ASN A 131 7.70 29.35 16.72
C ASN A 131 8.24 28.99 15.33
N ILE A 132 8.99 27.89 15.21
CA ILE A 132 9.45 27.35 13.92
C ILE A 132 8.25 26.70 13.22
N ILE A 133 7.41 25.99 13.99
CA ILE A 133 6.13 25.46 13.54
C ILE A 133 5.05 26.53 13.74
N PRO A 134 4.19 26.79 12.73
CA PRO A 134 3.07 27.73 12.86
C PRO A 134 2.12 27.37 14.01
N LYS A 135 1.66 28.40 14.75
CA LYS A 135 0.76 28.24 15.91
C LYS A 135 -0.55 27.51 15.58
N GLU A 136 -1.02 27.62 14.35
CA GLU A 136 -2.22 26.93 13.85
C GLU A 136 -2.12 25.40 13.97
N LEU A 137 -0.90 24.85 13.93
CA LEU A 137 -0.66 23.42 13.98
C LEU A 137 -0.29 22.91 15.39
N HIS A 138 -0.06 23.80 16.36
CA HIS A 138 0.40 23.40 17.70
C HIS A 138 -0.56 22.43 18.38
N GLY A 139 -1.87 22.70 18.30
CA GLY A 139 -2.89 21.81 18.87
C GLY A 139 -2.87 20.40 18.27
N TRP A 140 -2.56 20.27 16.98
CA TRP A 140 -2.40 18.96 16.34
C TRP A 140 -1.20 18.20 16.91
N TYR A 141 -0.03 18.83 16.98
CA TYR A 141 1.19 18.21 17.53
C TYR A 141 1.06 17.85 19.02
N GLU A 142 0.32 18.65 19.80
CA GLU A 142 0.01 18.35 21.20
C GLU A 142 -0.88 17.12 21.34
N SER A 143 -1.86 16.96 20.46
CA SER A 143 -2.81 15.85 20.43
C SER A 143 -2.23 14.51 19.97
N LEU A 144 -1.00 14.48 19.44
CA LEU A 144 -0.38 13.26 18.95
C LEU A 144 -0.20 12.21 20.06
N PRO A 145 -0.60 10.94 19.83
CA PRO A 145 -0.44 9.88 20.81
C PRO A 145 1.03 9.51 21.01
N CYS A 146 1.37 9.05 22.21
CA CYS A 146 2.75 8.71 22.58
C CYS A 146 2.90 7.26 22.96
N LEU A 147 4.02 6.67 22.57
CA LEU A 147 4.53 5.44 23.15
C LEU A 147 5.47 5.81 24.30
N ASN A 148 5.21 5.22 25.47
CA ASN A 148 6.21 5.14 26.53
C ASN A 148 7.23 4.10 26.10
N GLU A 149 8.42 4.52 25.68
CA GLU A 149 9.47 3.57 25.34
C GLU A 149 10.56 3.52 26.38
N ASP A 150 10.74 2.31 26.92
CA ASP A 150 12.05 1.64 26.93
C ASP A 150 12.12 0.53 25.84
N GLN A 151 11.21 0.49 24.86
CA GLN A 151 11.20 -0.53 23.80
C GLN A 151 10.63 0.03 22.47
N GLY A 152 11.48 0.20 21.45
CA GLY A 152 11.00 0.33 20.07
C GLY A 152 11.67 1.39 19.18
N THR A 153 12.93 1.18 18.82
CA THR A 153 13.41 1.67 17.52
C THR A 153 12.36 1.33 16.45
N PRO A 154 11.79 2.31 15.71
CA PRO A 154 10.89 1.99 14.62
C PRO A 154 11.64 1.10 13.64
N HIS A 155 11.08 -0.09 13.37
CA HIS A 155 11.67 -1.12 12.51
C HIS A 155 12.02 -0.51 11.15
N SER A 156 13.30 -0.19 10.98
CA SER A 156 13.93 0.17 9.72
C SER A 156 14.23 -1.12 8.97
N THR A 157 13.29 -1.63 8.19
CA THR A 157 13.63 -2.57 7.11
C THR A 157 14.02 -1.78 5.89
N ASP A 158 15.26 -1.30 5.88
CA ASP A 158 15.99 -1.11 4.63
C ASP A 158 17.47 -1.33 4.90
N SER A 159 17.92 -2.56 4.66
CA SER A 159 19.32 -2.95 4.64
C SER A 159 19.40 -4.28 3.89
N SER A 160 19.53 -4.19 2.57
CA SER A 160 20.25 -5.20 1.80
C SER A 160 21.45 -4.51 1.16
N GLU A 161 22.48 -4.31 1.98
CA GLU A 161 23.86 -4.14 1.55
C GLU A 161 24.43 -5.57 1.52
N VAL A 162 24.79 -6.04 0.33
CA VAL A 162 25.51 -7.30 0.14
C VAL A 162 26.88 -6.89 -0.38
N ASP A 163 27.87 -6.96 0.50
CA ASP A 163 29.28 -6.92 0.14
C ASP A 163 29.69 -8.29 -0.45
N GLU A 164 30.47 -8.20 -1.53
CA GLU A 164 31.37 -9.16 -2.21
C GLU A 164 30.97 -10.64 -2.39
#